data_AF-A0A1F6U470-F1
#
_entry.id   AF-A0A1F6U470-F1
#
_cell.length_a   1.000
_cell.length_b   1.000
_cell.length_c   1.000
_cell.angle_alpha   90.00
_cell.angle_beta   90.00
_cell.angle_gamma   90.00
#
_symmetry.space_group_name_H-M   'P 1'
#
loop_
_entity.id
_entity.type
_entity.pdbx_description
1 polymer ?
#
loop_
_entity_poly.entity_id
_entity_poly.type
_entity_poly.pdbx_seq_one_letter_code
_entity_poly.pdbx_strand_id
1 'polypeptide(L)'
;MIFTSLLLAANAAGAVENISLHALFKDKAIIVVDGARRVLKSGEESPEGVKLLATDTQEEKAEIEIGGKRETLRLGVVTAGFASKGKGSVTLYPETNGHYIVDGLINGVSVRLMVDTGATIIGMNSIVANRIGIDYRKQGRAGFVNTAGGTVPSYYVKLNSVTVGDITIYNVDASIVEGSSPREILLGMSFLGHLNMKRDSEKMELSER
;
A
#
# COMPACT_ATOMS: atom_id res chain seq x y z
N MET A 1 31.79 -51.30 -5.40
CA MET A 1 30.37 -50.89 -5.42
C MET A 1 30.32 -49.41 -5.09
N ILE A 2 30.15 -48.56 -6.11
CA ILE A 2 30.06 -47.10 -5.97
C ILE A 2 28.57 -46.78 -5.79
N PHE A 3 28.17 -46.33 -4.61
CA PHE A 3 26.83 -45.79 -4.35
C PHE A 3 26.83 -44.32 -4.77
N THR A 4 26.29 -44.05 -5.96
CA THR A 4 26.00 -42.70 -6.42
C THR A 4 24.74 -42.21 -5.69
N SER A 5 24.92 -41.35 -4.70
CA SER A 5 23.80 -40.72 -3.99
C SER A 5 23.26 -39.58 -4.85
N LEU A 6 22.04 -39.77 -5.37
CA LEU A 6 21.30 -38.77 -6.14
C LEU A 6 20.72 -37.75 -5.15
N LEU A 7 21.35 -36.57 -5.04
CA LEU A 7 20.75 -35.45 -4.31
C LEU A 7 19.54 -34.93 -5.10
N LEU A 8 18.34 -35.25 -4.59
CA LEU A 8 17.10 -34.61 -4.98
C LEU A 8 17.13 -33.18 -4.43
N ALA A 9 17.40 -32.19 -5.27
CA ALA A 9 17.22 -30.79 -4.93
C ALA A 9 15.72 -30.54 -4.76
N ALA A 10 15.25 -30.49 -3.51
CA ALA A 10 13.94 -29.96 -3.19
C ALA A 10 13.95 -28.48 -3.58
N ASN A 11 13.27 -28.13 -4.67
CA ASN A 11 12.94 -26.74 -4.96
C ASN A 11 12.13 -26.22 -3.77
N ALA A 12 12.75 -25.37 -2.96
CA ALA A 12 12.02 -24.51 -2.05
C ALA A 12 11.16 -23.60 -2.93
N ALA A 13 9.87 -23.92 -3.05
CA ALA A 13 8.89 -22.98 -3.57
C ALA A 13 8.97 -21.75 -2.65
N GLY A 14 9.52 -20.65 -3.18
CA GLY A 14 9.50 -19.38 -2.47
C GLY A 14 8.05 -19.07 -2.12
N ALA A 15 7.80 -18.62 -0.89
CA ALA A 15 6.50 -18.09 -0.55
C ALA A 15 6.26 -16.92 -1.49
N VAL A 16 5.17 -16.98 -2.25
CA VAL A 16 4.72 -15.82 -3.03
C VAL A 16 4.50 -14.67 -2.06
N GLU A 17 4.89 -13.45 -2.39
CA GLU A 17 4.72 -12.30 -1.49
C GLU A 17 3.62 -11.36 -2.01
N ASN A 18 3.58 -11.15 -3.33
CA ASN A 18 2.73 -10.18 -3.99
C ASN A 18 1.90 -10.81 -5.10
N ILE A 19 0.57 -10.64 -5.04
CA ILE A 19 -0.33 -11.11 -6.10
C ILE A 19 -1.30 -9.99 -6.49
N SER A 20 -1.41 -9.68 -7.77
CA SER A 20 -2.40 -8.71 -8.25
C SER A 20 -3.13 -9.20 -9.50
N LEU A 21 -4.41 -8.88 -9.59
CA LEU A 21 -5.23 -9.16 -10.76
C LEU A 21 -5.15 -7.97 -11.74
N HIS A 22 -4.56 -8.21 -12.92
CA HIS A 22 -4.32 -7.19 -13.94
C HIS A 22 -5.32 -7.24 -15.09
N ALA A 23 -5.87 -8.42 -15.41
CA ALA A 23 -6.95 -8.55 -16.39
C ALA A 23 -7.78 -9.80 -16.09
N LEU A 24 -9.06 -9.73 -16.44
CA LEU A 24 -10.01 -10.82 -16.23
C LEU A 24 -10.75 -11.11 -17.54
N PHE A 25 -10.92 -12.39 -17.82
CA PHE A 25 -11.71 -12.92 -18.93
C PHE A 25 -12.67 -13.99 -18.38
N LYS A 26 -13.51 -14.55 -19.25
CA LYS A 26 -14.52 -15.55 -18.85
C LYS A 26 -13.93 -16.81 -18.19
N ASP A 27 -12.75 -17.24 -18.62
CA ASP A 27 -12.09 -18.48 -18.19
C ASP A 27 -10.61 -18.29 -17.84
N LYS A 28 -10.14 -17.04 -17.82
CA LYS A 28 -8.72 -16.69 -17.66
C LYS A 28 -8.54 -15.44 -16.83
N ALA A 29 -7.40 -15.37 -16.18
CA ALA A 29 -6.93 -14.16 -15.53
C ALA A 29 -5.47 -13.88 -15.91
N ILE A 30 -5.12 -12.61 -15.99
CA ILE A 30 -3.74 -12.15 -15.97
C ILE A 30 -3.45 -11.70 -14.56
N ILE A 31 -2.56 -12.44 -13.91
CA ILE A 31 -2.16 -12.22 -12.53
C ILE A 31 -0.68 -11.86 -12.54
N VAL A 32 -0.26 -10.90 -11.74
CA VAL A 32 1.16 -10.65 -11.50
C VAL A 32 1.52 -11.25 -10.14
N VAL A 33 2.52 -12.12 -10.13
CA VAL A 33 2.99 -12.86 -8.96
C VAL A 33 4.45 -12.48 -8.74
N ASP A 34 4.77 -11.77 -7.66
CA ASP A 34 6.13 -11.25 -7.38
C ASP A 34 6.77 -10.53 -8.57
N GLY A 35 5.98 -9.76 -9.31
CA GLY A 35 6.40 -9.05 -10.52
C GLY A 35 6.39 -9.89 -11.81
N ALA A 36 6.26 -11.21 -11.72
CA ALA A 36 6.12 -12.09 -12.87
C ALA A 36 4.67 -12.12 -13.37
N ARG A 37 4.45 -11.74 -14.63
CA ARG A 37 3.13 -11.82 -15.28
C ARG A 37 2.81 -13.28 -15.64
N ARG A 38 1.70 -13.78 -15.09
CA ARG A 38 1.13 -15.10 -15.35
C ARG A 38 -0.23 -14.95 -16.03
N VAL A 39 -0.46 -15.77 -17.05
CA VAL A 39 -1.78 -15.95 -17.65
C VAL A 39 -2.22 -17.33 -17.21
N LEU A 40 -3.28 -17.39 -16.41
CA LEU A 40 -3.81 -18.66 -15.91
C LEU A 40 -5.21 -18.87 -16.48
N LYS A 41 -5.49 -20.08 -16.95
CA LYS A 41 -6.86 -20.58 -17.14
C LYS A 41 -7.44 -21.10 -15.83
N SER A 42 -8.76 -21.11 -15.68
CA SER A 42 -9.40 -21.75 -14.54
C SER A 42 -8.95 -23.22 -14.43
N GLY A 43 -8.45 -23.61 -13.26
CA GLY A 43 -7.85 -24.90 -12.95
C GLY A 43 -6.34 -24.97 -13.13
N GLU A 44 -5.70 -23.98 -13.76
CA GLU A 44 -4.26 -23.92 -14.01
C GLU A 44 -3.52 -23.33 -12.80
N GLU A 45 -2.33 -23.86 -12.53
CA GLU A 45 -1.44 -23.45 -11.45
C GLU A 45 -0.14 -22.87 -12.01
N SER A 46 0.30 -21.75 -11.46
CA SER A 46 1.54 -21.09 -11.85
C SER A 46 2.76 -21.80 -11.25
N PRO A 47 3.98 -21.57 -11.79
CA PRO A 47 5.21 -22.08 -11.19
C PRO A 47 5.44 -21.67 -9.73
N GLU A 48 4.85 -20.55 -9.34
CA GLU A 48 4.88 -20.02 -7.97
C GLU A 48 3.79 -20.62 -7.05
N GLY A 49 2.96 -21.54 -7.56
CA GLY A 49 1.92 -22.23 -6.78
C GLY A 49 0.60 -21.47 -6.66
N VAL A 50 0.35 -20.47 -7.51
CA VAL A 50 -0.95 -19.79 -7.60
C VAL A 50 -1.86 -20.55 -8.55
N LYS A 51 -2.96 -21.11 -8.06
CA LYS A 51 -3.97 -21.77 -8.88
C LYS A 51 -5.20 -20.89 -9.07
N LEU A 52 -5.63 -20.71 -10.32
CA LEU A 52 -6.88 -20.00 -10.61
C LEU A 52 -8.08 -20.96 -10.41
N LEU A 53 -9.01 -20.63 -9.54
CA LEU A 53 -10.22 -21.44 -9.31
C LEU A 53 -11.38 -20.98 -10.18
N ALA A 54 -11.70 -19.69 -10.14
CA ALA A 54 -12.85 -19.11 -10.83
C ALA A 54 -12.61 -17.64 -11.19
N THR A 55 -13.39 -17.15 -12.15
CA THR A 55 -13.38 -15.76 -12.62
C THR A 55 -14.80 -15.24 -12.72
N ASP A 56 -15.04 -14.03 -12.24
CA ASP A 56 -16.32 -13.33 -12.33
C ASP A 56 -16.10 -11.95 -12.96
N THR A 57 -16.38 -11.86 -14.25
CA THR A 57 -16.21 -10.62 -15.03
C THR A 57 -17.27 -9.56 -14.73
N GLN A 58 -18.38 -9.92 -14.07
CA GLN A 58 -19.39 -8.93 -13.68
C GLN A 58 -18.99 -8.22 -12.40
N GLU A 59 -18.44 -8.96 -11.43
CA GLU A 59 -17.97 -8.42 -10.16
C GLU A 59 -16.47 -8.06 -10.14
N GLU A 60 -15.80 -8.17 -11.29
CA GLU A 60 -14.37 -7.86 -11.49
C GLU A 60 -13.44 -8.59 -10.49
N LYS A 61 -13.72 -9.86 -10.21
CA LYS A 61 -13.00 -10.68 -9.23
C LYS A 61 -12.53 -12.03 -9.77
N ALA A 62 -11.45 -12.56 -9.20
CA ALA A 62 -10.96 -13.91 -9.45
C ALA A 62 -10.75 -14.65 -8.13
N GLU A 63 -11.17 -15.91 -8.06
CA GLU A 63 -10.86 -16.79 -6.93
C GLU A 63 -9.59 -17.58 -7.24
N ILE A 64 -8.64 -17.56 -6.31
CA ILE A 64 -7.39 -18.29 -6.42
C ILE A 64 -7.19 -19.22 -5.23
N GLU A 65 -6.32 -20.21 -5.39
CA GLU A 65 -5.80 -21.05 -4.32
C GLU A 65 -4.28 -20.95 -4.31
N ILE A 66 -3.69 -20.73 -3.15
CA ILE A 66 -2.24 -20.78 -2.96
C ILE A 66 -1.91 -21.37 -1.60
N GLY A 67 -0.97 -22.33 -1.56
CA GLY A 67 -0.62 -23.02 -0.32
C GLY A 67 -1.82 -23.69 0.37
N GLY A 68 -2.84 -24.10 -0.41
CA GLY A 68 -4.09 -24.70 0.09
C GLY A 68 -5.11 -23.72 0.69
N LYS A 69 -4.86 -22.40 0.64
CA LYS A 69 -5.80 -21.36 1.08
C LYS A 69 -6.47 -20.72 -0.14
N ARG A 70 -7.79 -20.51 -0.05
CA ARG A 70 -8.57 -19.81 -1.08
C ARG A 70 -8.66 -18.32 -0.79
N GLU A 71 -8.47 -17.51 -1.82
CA GLU A 71 -8.50 -16.05 -1.74
C GLU A 71 -9.23 -15.45 -2.94
N THR A 72 -9.76 -14.23 -2.77
CA THR A 72 -10.43 -13.47 -3.84
C THR A 72 -9.59 -12.25 -4.21
N LEU A 73 -9.12 -12.21 -5.46
CA LEU A 73 -8.48 -11.05 -6.07
C LEU A 73 -9.53 -10.14 -6.70
N ARG A 74 -9.34 -8.82 -6.64
CA ARG A 74 -10.15 -7.84 -7.39
C ARG A 74 -9.28 -7.10 -8.40
N LEU A 75 -9.86 -6.77 -9.54
CA LEU A 75 -9.16 -6.12 -10.63
C LEU A 75 -8.60 -4.76 -10.19
N GLY A 76 -7.31 -4.50 -10.47
CA GLY A 76 -6.65 -3.25 -10.08
C GLY A 76 -6.33 -3.13 -8.58
N VAL A 77 -6.69 -4.13 -7.77
CA VAL A 77 -6.29 -4.22 -6.37
C VAL A 77 -5.10 -5.16 -6.28
N VAL A 78 -3.99 -4.65 -5.73
CA VAL A 78 -2.90 -5.51 -5.27
C VAL A 78 -3.36 -6.12 -3.96
N THR A 79 -3.68 -7.41 -3.97
CA THR A 79 -3.71 -8.14 -2.70
C THR A 79 -2.26 -8.45 -2.37
N ALA A 80 -1.67 -7.67 -1.48
CA ALA A 80 -0.49 -8.12 -0.76
C ALA A 80 -0.87 -9.46 -0.10
N GLY A 81 -0.41 -10.53 -0.71
CA GLY A 81 -1.18 -11.77 -0.80
C GLY A 81 -0.84 -12.74 0.31
N PHE A 82 0.00 -12.34 1.26
CA PHE A 82 0.15 -13.03 2.52
C PHE A 82 0.25 -11.95 3.59
N ALA A 83 -0.84 -11.75 4.32
CA ALA A 83 -0.68 -11.54 5.74
C ALA A 83 0.04 -12.79 6.29
N SER A 84 1.36 -12.84 6.10
CA SER A 84 2.20 -13.33 7.16
C SER A 84 1.69 -12.59 8.41
N LYS A 85 1.67 -13.27 9.54
CA LYS A 85 1.72 -12.59 10.83
C LYS A 85 3.06 -11.86 10.99
N GLY A 86 3.51 -11.15 9.95
CA GLY A 86 4.63 -10.27 9.87
C GLY A 86 4.06 -8.86 9.72
N LYS A 87 4.65 -7.96 10.47
CA LYS A 87 4.38 -6.52 10.45
C LYS A 87 4.58 -6.04 9.01
N GLY A 88 3.54 -5.46 8.40
CA GLY A 88 3.62 -4.93 7.03
C GLY A 88 4.80 -3.97 6.91
N SER A 89 5.51 -3.99 5.78
CA SER A 89 6.67 -3.13 5.56
C SER A 89 6.69 -2.52 4.16
N VAL A 90 7.38 -1.38 4.03
CA VAL A 90 7.61 -0.69 2.76
C VAL A 90 9.02 -0.11 2.75
N THR A 91 9.74 -0.33 1.65
CA THR A 91 11.05 0.27 1.41
C THR A 91 10.91 1.43 0.43
N LEU A 92 11.44 2.59 0.82
CA LEU A 92 11.40 3.84 0.09
C LEU A 92 12.81 4.23 -0.32
N TYR A 93 12.94 4.70 -1.55
CA TYR A 93 14.15 5.32 -2.06
C TYR A 93 13.93 6.83 -2.12
N PRO A 94 14.94 7.65 -1.78
CA PRO A 94 14.81 9.09 -1.89
C PRO A 94 14.72 9.50 -3.36
N GLU A 95 13.90 10.51 -3.64
CA GLU A 95 13.94 11.20 -4.94
C GLU A 95 15.23 12.01 -5.11
N THR A 96 15.43 12.59 -6.30
CA THR A 96 16.60 13.43 -6.63
C THR A 96 16.79 14.62 -5.67
N ASN A 97 15.71 15.09 -5.03
CA ASN A 97 15.74 16.17 -4.04
C ASN A 97 16.04 15.69 -2.61
N GLY A 98 16.23 14.38 -2.39
CA GLY A 98 16.51 13.77 -1.10
C GLY A 98 15.28 13.49 -0.22
N HIS A 99 14.07 13.82 -0.69
CA HIS A 99 12.83 13.50 0.01
C HIS A 99 12.36 12.10 -0.33
N TYR A 100 11.79 11.41 0.66
CA TYR A 100 11.14 10.11 0.43
C TYR A 100 9.69 10.36 0.06
N ILE A 101 9.32 9.95 -1.14
CA ILE A 101 7.95 10.03 -1.64
C ILE A 101 7.40 8.62 -1.77
N VAL A 102 6.13 8.45 -1.40
CA VAL A 102 5.44 7.17 -1.46
C VAL A 102 4.04 7.35 -2.00
N ASP A 103 3.61 6.40 -2.82
CA ASP A 103 2.22 6.31 -3.23
C ASP A 103 1.42 5.58 -2.14
N GLY A 104 0.21 6.07 -1.89
CA GLY A 104 -0.66 5.50 -0.87
C GLY A 104 -2.12 5.75 -1.16
N LEU A 105 -2.96 5.32 -0.23
CA LEU A 105 -4.41 5.54 -0.27
C LEU A 105 -4.82 6.35 0.94
N ILE A 106 -5.63 7.38 0.75
CA ILE A 106 -6.37 8.06 1.83
C ILE A 106 -7.85 7.81 1.57
N ASN A 107 -8.52 7.15 2.52
CA ASN A 107 -9.93 6.74 2.39
C ASN A 107 -10.20 5.98 1.07
N GLY A 108 -9.23 5.18 0.61
CA GLY A 108 -9.32 4.43 -0.65
C GLY A 108 -8.97 5.22 -1.91
N VAL A 109 -8.68 6.52 -1.82
CA VAL A 109 -8.29 7.36 -2.96
C VAL A 109 -6.77 7.42 -3.09
N SER A 110 -6.25 7.15 -4.28
CA SER A 110 -4.81 7.20 -4.56
C SER A 110 -4.25 8.61 -4.43
N VAL A 111 -3.16 8.73 -3.67
CA VAL A 111 -2.44 9.96 -3.39
C VAL A 111 -0.94 9.73 -3.33
N ARG A 112 -0.19 10.82 -3.48
CA ARG A 112 1.26 10.84 -3.31
C ARG A 112 1.60 11.58 -2.02
N LEU A 113 2.49 10.98 -1.23
CA LEU A 113 2.79 11.38 0.14
C LEU A 113 4.30 11.57 0.31
N MET A 114 4.71 12.68 0.91
CA MET A 114 6.09 12.93 1.30
C MET A 114 6.27 12.56 2.77
N VAL A 115 7.25 11.71 3.08
CA VAL A 115 7.62 11.40 4.47
C VAL A 115 8.15 12.65 5.15
N ASP A 116 7.49 13.08 6.22
CA ASP A 116 7.89 14.24 7.02
C ASP A 116 7.81 13.93 8.52
N THR A 117 8.97 13.56 9.09
CA THR A 117 9.10 13.29 10.53
C THR A 117 8.98 14.55 11.39
N GLY A 118 9.04 15.75 10.80
CA GLY A 118 8.82 17.01 11.50
C GLY A 118 7.34 17.37 11.67
N ALA A 119 6.45 16.79 10.86
CA ALA A 119 5.02 17.00 10.96
C ALA A 119 4.40 16.11 12.05
N THR A 120 3.72 16.72 13.02
CA THR A 120 3.06 15.96 14.11
C THR A 120 1.90 15.09 13.61
N ILE A 121 1.19 15.55 12.57
CA ILE A 121 0.05 14.86 11.96
C ILE A 121 0.14 14.95 10.44
N ILE A 122 -0.66 14.17 9.71
CA ILE A 122 -0.75 14.29 8.25
C ILE A 122 -1.19 15.72 7.87
N GLY A 123 -0.49 16.33 6.91
CA GLY A 123 -0.76 17.69 6.46
C GLY A 123 -1.10 17.71 4.98
N MET A 124 -2.20 18.34 4.59
CA MET A 124 -2.52 18.61 3.19
C MET A 124 -3.19 19.97 3.02
N ASN A 125 -3.25 20.45 1.78
CA ASN A 125 -3.95 21.68 1.46
C ASN A 125 -5.42 21.42 1.11
N SER A 126 -6.24 22.47 1.11
CA SER A 126 -7.67 22.36 0.84
C SER A 126 -8.00 21.95 -0.60
N ILE A 127 -7.13 22.24 -1.57
CA ILE A 127 -7.30 21.81 -2.97
C ILE A 127 -7.26 20.29 -3.07
N VAL A 128 -6.28 19.67 -2.41
CA VAL A 128 -6.13 18.21 -2.34
C VAL A 128 -7.28 17.58 -1.57
N ALA A 129 -7.62 18.12 -0.39
CA ALA A 129 -8.73 17.61 0.41
C ALA A 129 -10.05 17.57 -0.38
N ASN A 130 -10.37 18.65 -1.11
CA ASN A 130 -11.54 18.69 -1.99
C ASN A 130 -11.45 17.67 -3.13
N ARG A 131 -10.27 17.52 -3.76
CA ARG A 131 -10.05 16.55 -4.85
C ARG A 131 -10.32 15.11 -4.41
N ILE A 132 -9.93 14.76 -3.19
CA ILE A 132 -10.08 13.40 -2.64
C ILE A 132 -11.38 13.23 -1.83
N GLY A 133 -12.29 14.21 -1.87
CA GLY A 133 -13.64 14.10 -1.30
C GLY A 133 -13.72 14.24 0.22
N ILE A 134 -12.77 14.93 0.86
CA ILE A 134 -12.83 15.21 2.31
C ILE A 134 -13.60 16.51 2.56
N ASP A 135 -14.80 16.39 3.14
CA ASP A 135 -15.66 17.51 3.53
C ASP A 135 -15.20 18.20 4.84
N TYR A 136 -13.97 18.71 4.85
CA TYR A 136 -13.30 19.21 6.06
C TYR A 136 -14.00 20.39 6.75
N ARG A 137 -14.78 21.19 6.02
CA ARG A 137 -15.56 22.29 6.61
C ARG A 137 -16.74 21.81 7.44
N LYS A 138 -17.27 20.62 7.13
CA LYS A 138 -18.42 20.03 7.83
C LYS A 138 -17.97 19.06 8.93
N GLN A 139 -16.94 18.28 8.64
CA GLN A 139 -16.47 17.19 9.50
C GLN A 139 -15.30 17.59 10.39
N GLY A 140 -14.58 18.66 10.03
CA GLY A 140 -13.36 19.08 10.71
C GLY A 140 -13.59 20.13 11.79
N ARG A 141 -12.67 20.17 12.74
CA ARG A 141 -12.59 21.21 13.77
C ARG A 141 -11.63 22.30 13.33
N ALA A 142 -12.09 23.54 13.24
CA ALA A 142 -11.24 24.69 12.94
C ALA A 142 -10.17 24.88 14.02
N GLY A 143 -8.99 25.34 13.60
CA GLY A 143 -7.88 25.65 14.47
C GLY A 143 -6.73 26.28 13.70
N PHE A 144 -5.50 26.12 14.22
CA PHE A 144 -4.30 26.72 13.65
C PHE A 144 -3.14 25.74 13.69
N VAL A 145 -2.35 25.69 12.61
CA VAL A 145 -1.13 24.89 12.56
C VAL A 145 0.08 25.78 12.39
N ASN A 146 1.19 25.42 13.05
CA ASN A 146 2.48 26.07 12.86
C ASN A 146 3.18 25.44 11.67
N THR A 147 3.52 26.28 10.69
CA THR A 147 4.29 25.89 9.51
C THR A 147 5.61 26.65 9.50
N ALA A 148 6.52 26.29 8.58
CA ALA A 148 7.73 27.07 8.35
C ALA A 148 7.43 28.54 7.95
N GLY A 149 6.26 28.81 7.37
CA GLY A 149 5.80 30.16 7.01
C GLY A 149 5.07 30.89 8.14
N GLY A 150 4.97 30.30 9.33
CA GLY A 150 4.22 30.82 10.48
C GLY A 150 2.92 30.07 10.76
N THR A 151 2.14 30.61 11.69
CA THR A 151 0.87 30.04 12.13
C THR A 151 -0.24 30.38 11.13
N VAL A 152 -0.93 29.36 10.61
CA VAL A 152 -1.99 29.52 9.61
C VAL A 152 -3.27 28.81 10.04
N PRO A 153 -4.46 29.32 9.63
CA PRO A 153 -5.73 28.62 9.85
C PRO A 153 -5.73 27.22 9.23
N SER A 154 -6.32 26.26 9.94
CA SER A 154 -6.46 24.89 9.46
C SER A 154 -7.73 24.22 10.01
N TYR A 155 -8.07 23.07 9.42
CA TYR A 155 -9.13 22.19 9.89
C TYR A 155 -8.53 20.84 10.26
N TYR A 156 -8.77 20.41 11.49
CA TYR A 156 -8.40 19.08 11.96
C TYR A 156 -9.49 18.09 11.61
N VAL A 157 -9.14 17.01 10.92
CA VAL A 157 -10.05 15.94 10.49
C VAL A 157 -9.50 14.59 10.92
N LYS A 158 -10.36 13.58 10.98
CA LYS A 158 -9.95 12.18 11.06
C LYS A 158 -10.14 11.52 9.71
N LEU A 159 -9.07 10.94 9.19
CA LEU A 159 -9.09 10.08 8.01
C LEU A 159 -9.54 8.69 8.44
N ASN A 160 -10.44 8.07 7.69
CA ASN A 160 -10.96 6.74 7.99
C ASN A 160 -9.84 5.70 7.90
N SER A 161 -9.06 5.77 6.83
CA SER A 161 -7.88 4.93 6.62
C SER A 161 -6.81 5.66 5.82
N VAL A 162 -5.56 5.32 6.13
CA VAL A 162 -4.38 5.67 5.34
C VAL A 162 -3.59 4.39 5.10
N THR A 163 -3.28 4.11 3.84
CA THR A 163 -2.54 2.91 3.43
C THR A 163 -1.27 3.30 2.69
N VAL A 164 -0.14 2.71 3.05
CA VAL A 164 1.15 2.88 2.40
C VAL A 164 1.81 1.52 2.27
N GLY A 165 2.00 1.05 1.03
CA GLY A 165 2.32 -0.36 0.79
C GLY A 165 1.26 -1.25 1.44
N ASP A 166 1.70 -2.18 2.29
CA ASP A 166 0.82 -3.13 2.98
C ASP A 166 0.33 -2.63 4.35
N ILE A 167 0.78 -1.44 4.75
CA ILE A 167 0.53 -0.87 6.07
C ILE A 167 -0.73 -0.02 6.00
N THR A 168 -1.76 -0.38 6.77
CA THR A 168 -3.00 0.40 6.88
C THR A 168 -3.25 0.84 8.30
N ILE A 169 -3.32 2.16 8.52
CA ILE A 169 -3.69 2.75 9.80
C ILE A 169 -5.07 3.40 9.67
N TYR A 170 -5.93 3.15 10.66
CA TYR A 170 -7.29 3.68 10.72
C TYR A 170 -7.40 4.86 11.68
N ASN A 171 -8.40 5.72 11.47
CA ASN A 171 -8.72 6.86 12.35
C ASN A 171 -7.54 7.84 12.54
N VAL A 172 -6.83 8.11 11.46
CA VAL A 172 -5.59 8.90 11.45
C VAL A 172 -5.91 10.40 11.52
N ASP A 173 -5.29 11.11 12.45
CA ASP A 173 -5.42 12.56 12.55
C ASP A 173 -4.71 13.25 11.38
N ALA A 174 -5.39 14.21 10.77
CA ALA A 174 -4.86 15.04 9.71
C ALA A 174 -5.29 16.51 9.86
N SER A 175 -4.51 17.40 9.24
CA SER A 175 -4.80 18.83 9.14
C SER A 175 -4.90 19.27 7.69
N ILE A 176 -5.88 20.13 7.45
CA ILE A 176 -6.15 20.72 6.15
C ILE A 176 -5.92 22.22 6.28
N VAL A 177 -4.89 22.71 5.60
CA VAL A 177 -4.56 24.12 5.52
C VAL A 177 -5.30 24.73 4.34
N GLU A 178 -5.96 25.87 4.54
CA GLU A 178 -6.62 26.56 3.44
C GLU A 178 -5.60 27.13 2.45
N GLY A 179 -5.81 26.86 1.15
CA GLY A 179 -4.97 27.35 0.07
C GLY A 179 -4.27 26.21 -0.66
N SER A 180 -3.03 26.45 -1.09
CA SER A 180 -2.23 25.54 -1.93
C SER A 180 -0.97 24.98 -1.24
N SER A 181 -0.76 25.31 0.05
CA SER A 181 0.35 24.82 0.85
C SER A 181 -0.15 23.87 1.95
N PRO A 182 0.55 22.77 2.26
CA PRO A 182 1.75 22.27 1.59
C PRO A 182 1.45 21.79 0.15
N ARG A 183 2.47 21.78 -0.72
CA ARG A 183 2.32 21.37 -2.12
C ARG A 183 2.07 19.87 -2.26
N GLU A 184 2.86 19.08 -1.53
CA GLU A 184 2.68 17.64 -1.39
C GLU A 184 1.91 17.34 -0.10
N ILE A 185 1.26 16.18 -0.03
CA ILE A 185 0.71 15.70 1.24
C ILE A 185 1.87 15.26 2.13
N LEU A 186 1.92 15.76 3.35
CA LEU A 186 2.92 15.38 4.34
C LEU A 186 2.44 14.17 5.13
N LEU A 187 3.19 13.08 5.07
CA LEU A 187 2.99 11.88 5.89
C LEU A 187 3.67 12.11 7.24
N GLY A 188 2.90 12.61 8.20
CA GLY A 188 3.38 12.98 9.54
C GLY A 188 3.32 11.86 10.57
N MET A 189 3.63 12.21 11.81
CA MET A 189 3.75 11.30 12.95
C MET A 189 2.43 10.66 13.39
N SER A 190 1.26 11.19 13.01
CA SER A 190 -0.03 10.51 13.22
C SER A 190 -0.16 9.19 12.44
N PHE A 191 0.67 9.00 11.41
CA PHE A 191 0.84 7.72 10.72
C PHE A 191 2.18 7.08 11.07
N LEU A 192 3.29 7.81 10.90
CA LEU A 192 4.65 7.28 11.10
C LEU A 192 4.91 6.83 12.54
N GLY A 193 4.21 7.42 13.52
CA GLY A 193 4.29 7.05 14.92
C GLY A 193 3.76 5.64 15.23
N HIS A 194 3.07 4.99 14.28
CA HIS A 194 2.65 3.59 14.40
C HIS A 194 3.72 2.62 13.89
N LEU A 195 4.80 3.13 13.29
CA LEU A 195 5.77 2.33 12.55
C LEU A 195 7.14 2.35 13.24
N ASN A 196 7.91 1.32 12.93
CA ASN A 196 9.36 1.31 13.03
C ASN A 196 9.92 1.92 11.75
N MET A 197 10.91 2.79 11.91
CA MET A 197 11.58 3.44 10.79
C MET A 197 13.07 3.16 10.88
N LYS A 198 13.63 2.55 9.83
CA LYS A 198 15.06 2.30 9.68
C LYS A 198 15.55 3.02 8.44
N ARG A 199 16.50 3.94 8.61
CA ARG A 199 17.08 4.70 7.51
C ARG A 199 18.54 4.31 7.32
N ASP A 200 18.90 4.06 6.07
CA ASP A 200 20.27 3.98 5.58
C ASP A 200 20.52 5.12 4.59
N SER A 201 21.77 5.31 4.19
CA SER A 201 22.27 6.24 3.17
C SER A 201 21.50 6.18 1.84
N GLU A 202 20.99 5.02 1.45
CA GLU A 202 20.32 4.82 0.15
C GLU A 202 18.80 4.63 0.24
N LYS A 203 18.26 4.22 1.40
CA LYS A 203 16.86 3.82 1.53
C LYS A 203 16.29 4.03 2.93
N MET A 204 14.97 4.08 3.01
CA MET A 204 14.21 4.06 4.25
C MET A 204 13.29 2.86 4.25
N GLU A 205 13.26 2.11 5.34
CA GLU A 205 12.33 1.03 5.58
C GLU A 205 11.35 1.47 6.66
N LEU A 206 10.06 1.37 6.36
CA LEU A 206 8.97 1.52 7.31
C LEU A 206 8.37 0.15 7.56
N SER A 207 8.16 -0.24 8.81
CA SER A 207 7.47 -1.48 9.16
C SER A 207 6.52 -1.28 10.33
N GLU A 208 5.45 -2.05 10.42
CA GLU A 208 4.56 -1.98 11.59
C GLU A 208 5.32 -2.29 12.88
N ARG A 209 4.80 -1.78 14.01
CA ARG A 209 5.45 -1.91 15.33
C ARG A 209 5.29 -3.25 16.00
#